data_AF-A0A7R9U9T8-F1
#
_entry.id   AF-A0A7R9U9T8-F1
#
_cell.length_a   1.000
_cell.length_b   1.000
_cell.length_c   1.000
_cell.angle_alpha   90.00
_cell.angle_beta   90.00
_cell.angle_gamma   90.00
#
_symmetry.space_group_name_H-M   'P 1'
#
loop_
_entity.id
_entity.type
_entity.pdbx_description
1 polymer ?
#
loop_
_entity_poly.entity_id
_entity_poly.type
_entity_poly.pdbx_seq_one_letter_code
_entity_poly.pdbx_strand_id
1 'polypeptide(L)'
;MLVDARFDLLVLLVILADAAILCLADYDEVDEDTLELEGEDSLRNRIVVNSEMPFAIFYGLEMLTRILGTGLHFYVTDRWNHLDACVTVLGIVLLFVSTSSSRLGVLRCLRVVRPLRSVSQFPTLKLMLSTLIGSLPQVFYVLVTVFFIL
;
A
#
# COMPACT_ATOMS: atom_id res chain seq x y z
N MET A 1 3.69 3.30 -23.82
CA MET A 1 4.39 2.05 -24.21
C MET A 1 5.91 2.10 -23.98
N LEU A 2 6.50 3.26 -23.64
CA LEU A 2 7.92 3.46 -23.30
C LEU A 2 8.10 3.87 -21.82
N VAL A 3 7.38 3.19 -20.92
CA VAL A 3 7.79 3.10 -19.52
C VAL A 3 8.32 1.68 -19.42
N ASP A 4 9.63 1.55 -19.54
CA ASP A 4 10.32 0.27 -19.76
C ASP A 4 9.96 -0.77 -18.69
N ALA A 5 9.91 -2.05 -19.08
CA ALA A 5 9.81 -3.18 -18.15
C ALA A 5 10.89 -3.14 -17.05
N ARG A 6 12.00 -2.44 -17.30
CA ARG A 6 13.09 -2.20 -16.36
C ARG A 6 12.70 -1.21 -15.26
N PHE A 7 11.88 -0.22 -15.58
CA PHE A 7 11.34 0.73 -14.60
C PHE A 7 10.34 0.04 -13.69
N ASP A 8 9.38 -0.71 -14.26
CA ASP A 8 8.44 -1.50 -13.46
C ASP A 8 9.17 -2.57 -12.62
N LEU A 9 10.24 -3.19 -13.14
CA LEU A 9 11.09 -4.10 -12.37
C LEU A 9 11.81 -3.40 -11.22
N LEU A 10 12.36 -2.20 -11.45
CA LEU A 10 13.05 -1.42 -10.42
C LEU A 10 12.07 -1.06 -9.30
N VAL A 11 10.90 -0.55 -9.66
CA VAL A 11 9.83 -0.25 -8.72
C VAL A 11 9.42 -1.49 -7.92
N LEU A 12 9.24 -2.62 -8.61
CA LEU A 12 8.91 -3.88 -7.97
C LEU A 12 9.99 -4.33 -6.98
N LEU A 13 11.27 -4.18 -7.35
CA LEU A 13 12.40 -4.49 -6.46
C LEU A 13 12.42 -3.56 -5.23
N VAL A 14 12.06 -2.28 -5.40
CA VAL A 14 11.95 -1.33 -4.29
C VAL A 14 10.81 -1.70 -3.35
N ILE A 15 9.66 -2.11 -3.88
CA ILE A 15 8.53 -2.61 -3.07
C ILE A 15 8.92 -3.91 -2.36
N LEU A 16 9.61 -4.82 -3.04
CA LEU A 16 10.10 -6.06 -2.44
C LEU A 16 11.11 -5.77 -1.32
N ALA A 17 11.99 -4.79 -1.49
CA ALA A 17 12.93 -4.36 -0.47
C ALA A 17 12.22 -3.75 0.75
N ASP A 18 11.22 -2.88 0.55
CA ASP A 18 10.37 -2.35 1.65
C ASP A 18 9.66 -3.48 2.40
N ALA A 19 9.06 -4.43 1.66
CA ALA A 19 8.39 -5.59 2.22
C ALA A 19 9.35 -6.51 3.00
N ALA A 20 10.58 -6.69 2.52
CA ALA A 20 11.62 -7.46 3.23
C ALA A 20 12.06 -6.75 4.51
N ILE A 21 12.24 -5.43 4.49
CA ILE A 21 12.57 -4.62 5.67
C ILE A 21 11.44 -4.71 6.72
N LEU A 22 10.18 -4.67 6.26
CA LEU A 22 8.99 -4.85 7.12
C LEU A 22 8.88 -6.27 7.70
N CYS A 23 9.25 -7.30 6.94
CA CYS A 23 9.23 -8.69 7.40
C CYS A 23 10.33 -8.98 8.43
N LEU A 24 11.48 -8.30 8.32
CA LEU A 24 12.58 -8.38 9.28
C LEU A 24 12.34 -7.54 10.55
N ALA A 25 11.25 -6.77 10.58
CA ALA A 25 10.81 -6.05 11.76
C ALA A 25 10.07 -7.01 12.70
N ASP A 26 10.69 -7.32 13.83
CA ASP A 26 10.06 -8.10 14.89
C ASP A 26 9.16 -7.17 15.72
N TYR A 27 7.89 -7.52 15.88
CA TYR A 27 6.91 -6.79 16.68
C TYR A 27 6.57 -7.58 17.96
N ASP A 28 7.54 -8.31 18.51
CA ASP A 28 7.29 -9.31 19.56
C ASP A 28 7.04 -8.72 20.97
N GLU A 29 7.26 -7.41 21.18
CA GLU A 29 6.73 -6.70 22.36
C GLU A 29 6.02 -5.42 21.92
N VAL A 30 4.68 -5.47 22.00
CA VAL A 30 3.78 -4.33 21.80
C VAL A 30 3.26 -3.94 23.17
N ASP A 31 3.65 -2.77 23.63
CA ASP A 31 3.16 -2.18 24.87
C ASP A 31 1.64 -1.96 24.77
N GLU A 32 0.88 -2.60 25.66
CA GLU A 32 -0.58 -2.82 25.55
C GLU A 32 -1.38 -1.50 25.69
N ASP A 33 -0.79 -0.49 26.35
CA ASP A 33 -1.46 0.78 26.69
C ASP A 33 -1.21 1.93 25.70
N THR A 34 -0.08 1.94 24.98
CA THR A 34 0.31 3.08 24.12
C THR A 34 0.30 2.74 22.64
N LEU A 35 0.28 1.46 22.26
CA LEU A 35 0.61 1.03 20.89
C LEU A 35 1.90 1.73 20.40
N GLU A 36 2.86 1.97 21.28
CA GLU A 36 4.21 2.42 20.96
C GLU A 36 5.15 1.23 21.16
N LEU A 37 6.20 1.20 20.36
CA LEU A 37 7.20 0.14 20.47
C LEU A 37 8.03 0.44 21.71
N GLU A 38 7.85 -0.34 22.78
CA GLU A 38 8.74 -0.34 23.94
C GLU A 38 10.08 -0.93 23.47
N GLY A 39 10.96 -0.06 22.98
CA GLY A 39 12.13 -0.49 22.24
C GLY A 39 12.79 0.65 21.48
N GLU A 40 12.99 1.79 22.15
CA GLU A 40 13.72 2.93 21.60
C GLU A 40 15.20 2.60 21.26
N ASP A 41 15.73 1.45 21.69
CA ASP A 41 17.15 1.09 21.50
C ASP A 41 17.43 0.04 20.41
N SER A 42 16.40 -0.62 19.86
CA SER A 42 16.62 -1.66 18.84
C SER A 42 16.88 -1.04 17.48
N LEU A 43 18.08 -1.26 16.94
CA LEU A 43 18.49 -0.84 15.60
C LEU A 43 17.47 -1.21 14.51
N ARG A 44 16.73 -2.31 14.71
CA ARG A 44 15.72 -2.82 13.76
C ARG A 44 14.54 -1.87 13.59
N ASN A 45 13.98 -1.35 14.69
CA ASN A 45 12.85 -0.42 14.64
C ASN A 45 13.24 0.91 13.98
N ARG A 46 14.43 1.42 14.33
CA ARG A 46 14.97 2.65 13.74
C ARG A 46 15.16 2.55 12.22
N ILE A 47 15.59 1.39 11.73
CA ILE A 47 15.74 1.14 10.28
C ILE A 47 14.38 1.19 9.59
N VAL A 48 13.34 0.57 10.17
CA VAL A 48 11.98 0.57 9.60
C VAL A 48 11.45 1.99 9.50
N VAL A 49 11.44 2.74 10.60
CA VAL A 49 10.91 4.12 10.65
C VAL A 49 11.68 5.05 9.69
N ASN A 50 13.01 4.96 9.67
CA ASN A 50 13.83 5.80 8.80
C ASN A 50 13.67 5.43 7.32
N SER A 51 13.33 4.18 7.01
CA SER A 51 13.12 3.71 5.63
C SER A 51 11.79 4.19 5.03
N GLU A 52 10.78 4.53 5.83
CA GLU A 52 9.47 4.92 5.32
C GLU A 52 9.49 6.22 4.51
N MET A 53 10.27 7.20 4.96
CA MET A 53 10.43 8.50 4.30
C MET A 53 11.02 8.40 2.88
N PRO A 54 12.20 7.81 2.66
CA PRO A 54 12.79 7.71 1.32
C PRO A 54 11.92 6.87 0.38
N PHE A 55 11.29 5.80 0.86
CA PHE A 55 10.38 5.00 0.04
C PHE A 55 9.15 5.80 -0.39
N ALA A 56 8.51 6.54 0.53
CA ALA A 56 7.36 7.37 0.19
C ALA A 56 7.68 8.47 -0.84
N ILE A 57 8.86 9.10 -0.74
CA ILE A 57 9.31 10.09 -1.74
C ILE A 57 9.51 9.42 -3.11
N PHE A 58 10.17 8.26 -3.13
CA PHE A 58 10.39 7.49 -4.36
C PHE A 58 9.06 7.13 -5.04
N TYR A 59 8.07 6.69 -4.26
CA TYR A 59 6.74 6.37 -4.73
C TYR A 59 5.94 7.59 -5.21
N GLY A 60 6.07 8.73 -4.53
CA GLY A 60 5.48 9.99 -5.00
C GLY A 60 6.05 10.42 -6.35
N LEU A 61 7.37 10.28 -6.53
CA LEU A 61 8.04 10.56 -7.81
C LEU A 61 7.60 9.57 -8.91
N GLU A 62 7.51 8.29 -8.60
CA GLU A 62 7.03 7.27 -9.52
C GLU A 62 5.61 7.56 -10.03
N MET A 63 4.70 7.91 -9.12
CA MET A 63 3.32 8.30 -9.44
C MET A 63 3.29 9.52 -10.36
N LEU A 64 4.10 10.54 -10.06
CA LEU A 64 4.20 11.75 -10.89
C LEU A 64 4.69 11.39 -12.30
N THR A 65 5.71 10.54 -12.41
CA THR A 65 6.23 10.07 -13.70
C THR A 65 5.19 9.29 -14.49
N ARG A 66 4.39 8.45 -13.82
CA ARG A 66 3.27 7.71 -14.43
C ARG A 66 2.16 8.64 -14.96
N ILE A 67 1.78 9.65 -14.18
CA ILE A 67 0.77 10.65 -14.58
C ILE A 67 1.23 11.43 -15.81
N LEU A 68 2.49 11.89 -15.80
CA LEU A 68 3.07 12.63 -16.92
C LEU A 68 3.21 11.74 -18.18
N GLY A 69 3.50 10.45 -18.02
CA GLY A 69 3.68 9.51 -19.13
C GLY A 69 2.38 8.98 -19.77
N THR A 70 1.26 8.90 -19.03
CA THR A 70 -0.04 8.44 -19.57
C THR A 70 -0.99 9.57 -19.95
N GLY A 71 -0.78 10.79 -19.44
CA GLY A 71 -1.65 11.93 -19.65
C GLY A 71 -2.93 11.86 -18.81
N LEU A 72 -3.33 13.00 -18.22
CA LEU A 72 -4.47 13.11 -17.29
C LEU A 72 -5.78 12.49 -17.84
N HIS A 73 -6.02 12.56 -19.14
CA HIS A 73 -7.26 12.08 -19.74
C HIS A 73 -7.35 10.53 -19.83
N PHE A 74 -6.24 9.85 -20.15
CA PHE A 74 -6.19 8.39 -20.17
C PHE A 74 -6.08 7.83 -18.75
N TYR A 75 -5.46 8.59 -17.84
CA TYR A 75 -5.30 8.23 -16.42
C TYR A 75 -6.65 8.02 -15.71
N VAL A 76 -7.62 8.90 -15.94
CA VAL A 76 -8.92 8.90 -15.23
C VAL A 76 -9.85 7.77 -15.71
N THR A 77 -9.60 7.20 -16.89
CA THR A 77 -10.47 6.17 -17.48
C THR A 77 -10.15 4.78 -16.94
N ASP A 78 -8.90 4.52 -16.50
CA ASP A 78 -8.49 3.23 -15.95
C ASP A 78 -8.62 3.20 -14.42
N ARG A 79 -9.55 2.36 -13.94
CA ARG A 79 -9.83 2.17 -12.49
C ARG A 79 -8.60 1.69 -11.72
N TRP A 80 -7.70 0.95 -12.37
CA TRP A 80 -6.48 0.44 -11.74
C TRP A 80 -5.45 1.52 -11.45
N ASN A 81 -5.42 2.54 -12.31
CA ASN A 81 -4.52 3.66 -12.17
C ASN A 81 -4.97 4.58 -11.03
N HIS A 82 -6.29 4.82 -10.91
CA HIS A 82 -6.88 5.51 -9.76
C HIS A 82 -6.60 4.82 -8.43
N LEU A 83 -6.59 3.49 -8.39
CA LEU A 83 -6.28 2.75 -7.17
C LEU A 83 -4.82 2.97 -6.73
N ASP A 84 -3.87 2.87 -7.66
CA ASP A 84 -2.44 3.14 -7.42
C ASP A 84 -2.20 4.59 -6.96
N ALA A 85 -2.91 5.56 -7.57
CA ALA A 85 -2.94 6.97 -7.15
C ALA A 85 -3.41 7.14 -5.70
N CYS A 86 -4.57 6.56 -5.39
CA CYS A 86 -5.21 6.69 -4.08
C CYS A 86 -4.29 6.13 -2.99
N VAL A 87 -3.70 4.96 -3.23
CA VAL A 87 -2.78 4.32 -2.29
C VAL A 87 -1.53 5.17 -2.06
N THR A 88 -0.94 5.73 -3.11
CA THR A 88 0.26 6.56 -2.99
C THR A 88 -0.02 7.87 -2.25
N VAL A 89 -1.14 8.54 -2.56
CA VAL A 89 -1.57 9.77 -1.87
C VAL A 89 -1.87 9.48 -0.41
N LEU A 90 -2.58 8.40 -0.11
CA LEU A 90 -2.89 8.00 1.26
C LEU A 90 -1.59 7.73 2.04
N GLY A 91 -0.61 7.04 1.46
CA GLY A 91 0.69 6.82 2.07
C GLY A 91 1.44 8.12 2.43
N ILE A 92 1.43 9.12 1.54
CA ILE A 92 2.08 10.42 1.78
C ILE A 92 1.36 11.21 2.87
N VAL A 93 0.02 11.32 2.78
CA VAL A 93 -0.80 12.04 3.78
C VAL A 93 -0.55 11.50 5.17
N LEU A 94 -0.38 10.18 5.29
CA LEU A 94 -0.15 9.55 6.58
C LEU A 94 1.24 9.72 7.14
N LEU A 95 2.27 9.85 6.30
CA LEU A 95 3.59 10.30 6.75
C LEU A 95 3.54 11.70 7.37
N PHE A 96 2.78 12.61 6.76
CA PHE A 96 2.57 13.96 7.30
C PHE A 96 1.75 13.96 8.59
N VAL A 97 0.70 13.12 8.67
CA VAL A 97 -0.12 12.98 9.89
C VAL A 97 0.68 12.33 11.03
N SER A 98 1.54 11.36 10.74
CA SER A 98 2.46 10.74 11.72
C SER A 98 3.35 11.79 12.41
N THR A 99 3.86 12.74 11.62
CA THR A 99 4.71 13.83 12.13
C THR A 99 3.93 14.78 13.05
N SER A 100 2.60 14.85 12.92
CA SER A 100 1.75 15.87 13.56
C SER A 100 0.86 15.32 14.68
N SER A 101 0.68 14.00 14.81
CA SER A 101 -0.30 13.41 15.74
C SER A 101 0.09 11.99 16.15
N SER A 102 0.15 11.75 17.47
CA SER A 102 0.49 10.49 18.14
C SER A 102 -0.54 9.36 18.01
N ARG A 103 -1.46 9.41 17.04
CA ARG A 103 -2.43 8.31 16.78
C ARG A 103 -1.81 7.28 15.84
N LEU A 104 -0.83 6.54 16.36
CA LEU A 104 0.05 5.62 15.62
C LEU A 104 -0.62 4.31 15.16
N GLY A 105 -1.89 4.08 15.48
CA GLY A 105 -2.63 2.89 15.03
C GLY A 105 -2.90 2.87 13.52
N VAL A 106 -3.23 4.03 12.93
CA VAL A 106 -3.59 4.10 11.51
C VAL A 106 -2.39 3.79 10.61
N LEU A 107 -1.19 4.24 11.00
CA LEU A 107 0.06 4.01 10.27
C LEU A 107 0.37 2.52 10.08
N ARG A 108 0.04 1.70 11.09
CA ARG A 108 0.22 0.25 11.02
C ARG A 108 -0.71 -0.40 9.99
N CYS A 109 -2.00 -0.03 9.99
CA CYS A 109 -2.96 -0.55 9.01
C CYS A 109 -2.60 -0.15 7.57
N LEU A 110 -1.98 1.00 7.38
CA LEU A 110 -1.61 1.49 6.05
C LEU A 110 -0.37 0.84 5.47
N ARG A 111 0.52 0.30 6.31
CA ARG A 111 1.59 -0.58 5.84
C ARG A 111 1.02 -1.81 5.14
N VAL A 112 -0.19 -2.28 5.50
CA VAL A 112 -0.91 -3.37 4.80
C VAL A 112 -1.38 -2.96 3.39
N VAL A 113 -1.54 -1.67 3.14
CA VAL A 113 -1.91 -1.15 1.81
C VAL A 113 -0.72 -1.16 0.84
N ARG A 114 0.54 -1.16 1.33
CA ARG A 114 1.73 -1.26 0.46
C ARG A 114 1.86 -2.62 -0.26
N PRO A 115 1.68 -3.78 0.40
CA PRO A 115 1.51 -5.07 -0.27
C PRO A 115 0.41 -5.06 -1.32
N LEU A 116 -0.72 -4.39 -1.03
CA LEU A 116 -1.84 -4.26 -1.97
C LEU A 116 -1.45 -3.45 -3.22
N ARG A 117 -0.52 -2.49 -3.10
CA ARG A 117 0.05 -1.79 -4.26
C ARG A 117 0.88 -2.72 -5.16
N SER A 118 1.61 -3.67 -4.57
CA SER A 118 2.33 -4.68 -5.35
C SER A 118 1.37 -5.47 -6.24
N VAL A 119 0.18 -5.80 -5.71
CA VAL A 119 -0.92 -6.44 -6.46
C VAL A 119 -1.37 -5.61 -7.67
N SER A 120 -1.46 -4.28 -7.54
CA SER A 120 -1.83 -3.40 -8.65
C SER A 120 -0.72 -3.18 -9.70
N GLN A 121 0.47 -3.74 -9.52
CA GLN A 121 1.52 -3.72 -10.55
C GLN A 121 1.57 -4.99 -11.38
N PHE A 122 1.22 -6.15 -10.79
CA PHE A 122 1.18 -7.41 -11.52
C PHE A 122 -0.11 -7.52 -12.36
N PRO A 123 -0.04 -7.57 -13.70
CA PRO A 123 -1.23 -7.68 -14.55
C PRO A 123 -2.03 -8.96 -14.27
N THR A 124 -1.35 -10.05 -13.91
CA THR A 124 -1.97 -11.31 -13.48
C THR A 124 -2.81 -11.13 -12.22
N LEU A 125 -2.34 -10.33 -11.26
CA LEU A 125 -3.06 -10.10 -10.01
C LEU A 125 -4.23 -9.14 -10.20
N LYS A 126 -4.13 -8.15 -11.11
CA LYS A 126 -5.28 -7.33 -11.51
C LYS A 126 -6.41 -8.18 -12.06
N LEU A 127 -6.09 -9.18 -12.88
CA LEU A 127 -7.08 -10.10 -13.43
C LEU A 127 -7.74 -10.94 -12.34
N MET A 128 -6.95 -11.46 -11.39
CA MET A 128 -7.50 -12.21 -10.25
C MET A 128 -8.38 -11.34 -9.35
N LEU A 129 -7.97 -10.09 -9.11
CA LEU A 129 -8.74 -9.18 -8.27
C LEU A 129 -10.01 -8.70 -8.99
N SER A 130 -9.97 -8.49 -10.31
CA SER A 130 -11.17 -8.13 -11.08
C SER A 130 -12.22 -9.24 -11.09
N THR A 131 -11.80 -10.51 -11.16
CA THR A 131 -12.71 -11.66 -11.08
C THR A 131 -13.26 -11.83 -9.67
N LEU A 132 -12.44 -11.62 -8.63
CA LEU A 132 -12.88 -11.66 -7.23
C LEU A 132 -13.91 -10.56 -6.92
N ILE A 133 -13.63 -9.33 -7.34
CA ILE A 133 -14.58 -8.21 -7.18
C ILE A 133 -15.85 -8.46 -8.01
N GLY A 134 -15.72 -9.13 -9.16
CA GLY A 134 -16.85 -9.52 -10.01
C GLY A 134 -17.77 -10.58 -9.36
N SER A 135 -17.25 -11.47 -8.52
CA SER A 135 -18.05 -12.50 -7.82
C SER A 135 -18.62 -12.01 -6.48
N LEU A 136 -17.99 -11.01 -5.87
CA LEU A 136 -18.44 -10.34 -4.65
C LEU A 136 -19.94 -9.99 -4.61
N PRO A 137 -20.56 -9.37 -5.65
CA PRO A 137 -22.00 -9.11 -5.63
C PRO A 137 -22.85 -10.37 -5.57
N GLN A 138 -22.45 -11.46 -6.23
CA GLN A 138 -23.18 -12.73 -6.17
C GLN A 138 -23.14 -13.32 -4.76
N VAL A 139 -21.96 -13.31 -4.14
CA VAL A 139 -21.78 -13.75 -2.75
C VAL A 139 -22.60 -12.88 -1.81
N PHE A 140 -22.61 -11.56 -2.02
CA PHE A 140 -23.37 -10.62 -1.20
C PHE A 140 -24.88 -10.91 -1.24
N TYR A 141 -25.45 -11.17 -2.43
CA TYR A 141 -26.87 -11.53 -2.54
C TYR A 141 -27.21 -12.82 -1.80
N VAL A 142 -26.35 -13.84 -1.88
CA VAL A 142 -26.53 -15.09 -1.13
C VAL A 142 -26.44 -14.85 0.38
N LEU A 143 -25.45 -14.07 0.83
CA LEU A 143 -25.27 -13.72 2.24
C LEU A 143 -26.50 -13.00 2.82
N VAL A 144 -27.01 -12.01 2.11
CA VAL A 144 -28.22 -11.27 2.52
C VAL A 144 -29.43 -12.20 2.58
N THR A 145 -29.57 -13.11 1.61
CA THR A 145 -30.67 -14.09 1.59
C THR A 145 -30.59 -15.05 2.77
N VAL A 146 -29.39 -15.57 3.08
CA VAL A 146 -29.17 -16.46 4.24
C VAL A 146 -29.45 -15.73 5.55
N PHE A 147 -28.98 -14.48 5.70
CA PHE A 147 -29.24 -13.68 6.89
C PHE A 147 -30.73 -13.31 7.06
N PHE A 148 -31.49 -13.18 5.97
CA PHE A 148 -32.92 -12.91 6.02
C PHE A 148 -33.77 -14.14 6.39
N ILE A 149 -33.29 -15.33 6.04
CA ILE A 149 -33.99 -16.61 6.31
C ILE A 149 -33.70 -17.11 7.73
N LEU A 150 -32.52 -16.82 8.28
CA LEU A 150 -32.11 -17.17 9.64
C LEU A 150 -32.81 -16.28 10.68
#